data_AF-A0A830C4G9-F1
#
_entry.id   AF-A0A830C4G9-F1
#
_cell.length_a   1.000
_cell.length_b   1.000
_cell.length_c   1.000
_cell.angle_alpha   90.00
_cell.angle_beta   90.00
_cell.angle_gamma   90.00
#
_symmetry.space_group_name_H-M   'P 1'
#
loop_
_entity.id
_entity.type
_entity.pdbx_description
1 polymer ?
#
loop_
_entity_poly.entity_id
_entity_poly.type
_entity_poly.pdbx_seq_one_letter_code
_entity_poly.pdbx_strand_id
1 'polypeptide(L)'
;MLPQCIFNSKTLVNLCLLDCVCNPSTGAVSLPCLKSLNLYRIQYQVKKSLPHLLSGCPVLEELIVGGIADDDLNCFKIASTTIKSLSLDIGSGNVGNVKINAPALRYLEVEEYSSYEHIRLLPVSNLIEADIWLNNFVLEVDDLNFLNSLSNVNRLKLSGRVEQVCI
;
A
#
# COMPACT_ATOMS: atom_id res chain seq x y z
N MET A 1 7.43 -21.36 3.56
CA MET A 1 7.91 -20.96 2.22
C MET A 1 6.83 -21.27 1.20
N LEU A 2 6.49 -20.33 0.33
CA LEU A 2 5.45 -20.53 -0.70
C LEU A 2 6.01 -21.23 -1.95
N PRO A 3 5.26 -22.13 -2.59
CA PRO A 3 5.65 -22.74 -3.87
C PRO A 3 5.77 -21.70 -5.00
N GLN A 4 6.86 -21.76 -5.79
CA GLN A 4 7.11 -20.82 -6.90
C GLN A 4 6.04 -20.89 -8.01
N CYS A 5 5.35 -22.03 -8.13
CA CYS A 5 4.29 -22.21 -9.13
C CYS A 5 3.10 -21.27 -8.91
N ILE A 6 2.85 -20.83 -7.67
CA ILE A 6 1.78 -19.86 -7.36
C ILE A 6 2.04 -18.56 -8.11
N PHE A 7 3.30 -18.10 -8.16
CA PHE A 7 3.73 -16.86 -8.83
C PHE A 7 3.84 -16.99 -10.36
N ASN A 8 3.51 -18.14 -10.94
CA ASN A 8 3.54 -18.39 -12.38
C ASN A 8 2.18 -18.89 -12.90
N SER A 9 1.12 -18.74 -12.10
CA SER A 9 -0.21 -19.17 -12.49
C SER A 9 -0.79 -18.29 -13.59
N LYS A 10 -1.21 -18.91 -14.69
CA LYS A 10 -1.85 -18.23 -15.83
C LYS A 10 -3.36 -18.02 -15.65
N THR A 11 -3.93 -18.55 -14.57
CA THR A 11 -5.38 -18.54 -14.32
C THR A 11 -5.77 -17.85 -13.02
N LEU A 12 -4.80 -17.53 -12.17
CA LEU A 12 -5.04 -16.92 -10.87
C LEU A 12 -5.52 -15.47 -11.05
N VAL A 13 -6.72 -15.17 -10.57
CA VAL A 13 -7.35 -13.84 -10.65
C VAL A 13 -7.23 -13.08 -9.33
N ASN A 14 -7.27 -13.79 -8.21
CA ASN A 14 -7.19 -13.24 -6.86
C ASN A 14 -6.13 -14.02 -6.08
N LEU A 15 -5.25 -13.31 -5.39
CA LEU A 15 -4.24 -13.90 -4.52
C LEU A 15 -4.25 -13.18 -3.18
N CYS A 16 -4.54 -13.92 -2.12
CA CYS A 16 -4.41 -13.45 -0.75
C CYS A 16 -3.33 -14.26 -0.05
N LEU A 17 -2.33 -13.55 0.48
CA LEU A 17 -1.27 -14.12 1.28
C LEU A 17 -1.33 -13.47 2.67
N LEU A 18 -1.39 -14.31 3.70
CA LEU A 18 -1.48 -13.90 5.10
C LEU A 18 -0.43 -14.66 5.91
N ASP A 19 0.33 -13.96 6.75
CA ASP A 19 1.29 -14.55 7.71
C ASP A 19 2.30 -15.52 7.04
N CYS A 20 2.69 -15.24 5.79
CA CYS A 20 3.55 -16.11 4.98
C CYS A 20 4.96 -15.56 4.84
N VAL A 21 5.93 -16.45 4.66
CA VAL A 21 7.30 -16.10 4.22
C VAL A 21 7.38 -16.23 2.71
N CYS A 22 7.63 -15.11 2.02
CA CYS A 22 7.71 -15.04 0.57
C CYS A 22 9.08 -14.50 0.13
N ASN A 23 9.75 -15.21 -0.77
CA ASN A 23 10.94 -14.70 -1.45
C ASN A 23 10.78 -14.83 -2.97
N PRO A 24 10.03 -13.91 -3.61
CA PRO A 24 9.84 -13.96 -5.05
C PRO A 24 11.08 -13.48 -5.81
N SER A 25 12.11 -12.97 -5.11
CA SER A 25 13.30 -12.37 -5.72
C SER A 25 14.22 -13.37 -6.42
N THR A 26 13.97 -14.67 -6.28
CA THR A 26 14.80 -15.74 -6.86
C THR A 26 14.28 -16.29 -8.19
N GLY A 27 13.10 -15.86 -8.67
CA GLY A 27 12.50 -16.39 -9.90
C GLY A 27 11.63 -15.40 -10.67
N ALA A 28 11.34 -15.73 -11.93
CA ALA A 28 10.36 -14.99 -12.72
C ALA A 28 8.97 -15.09 -12.09
N VAL A 29 8.27 -13.95 -12.06
CA VAL A 29 6.86 -13.83 -11.66
C VAL A 29 6.06 -13.55 -12.93
N SER A 30 5.01 -14.33 -13.16
CA SER A 30 4.06 -14.11 -14.24
C SER A 30 2.66 -14.50 -13.80
N LEU A 31 1.84 -13.48 -13.57
CA LEU A 31 0.47 -13.57 -13.06
C LEU A 31 -0.46 -12.77 -14.01
N PRO A 32 -0.59 -13.21 -15.28
CA PRO A 32 -1.19 -12.42 -16.35
C PRO A 32 -2.68 -12.14 -16.19
N CYS A 33 -3.37 -12.90 -15.32
CA CYS A 33 -4.80 -12.74 -15.06
C CYS A 33 -5.10 -12.15 -13.68
N LEU A 34 -4.08 -11.84 -12.88
CA LEU A 34 -4.26 -11.40 -11.50
C LEU A 34 -4.77 -9.96 -11.44
N LYS A 35 -5.97 -9.79 -10.89
CA LYS A 35 -6.67 -8.52 -10.73
C LYS A 35 -6.63 -7.98 -9.30
N SER A 36 -6.54 -8.86 -8.31
CA SER A 36 -6.50 -8.48 -6.89
C SER A 36 -5.40 -9.24 -6.16
N LEU A 37 -4.58 -8.48 -5.43
CA LEU A 37 -3.46 -8.97 -4.65
C LEU A 37 -3.55 -8.42 -3.22
N ASN A 38 -3.69 -9.31 -2.25
CA ASN A 38 -3.66 -8.99 -0.82
C ASN A 38 -2.43 -9.61 -0.17
N LEU A 39 -1.62 -8.78 0.47
CA LEU A 39 -0.40 -9.12 1.16
C LEU A 39 -0.49 -8.62 2.60
N TYR A 40 -0.77 -9.50 3.55
CA TYR A 40 -0.90 -9.12 4.95
C TYR A 40 0.12 -9.86 5.83
N ARG A 41 0.89 -9.12 6.63
CA ARG A 41 1.91 -9.65 7.56
C ARG A 41 2.90 -10.61 6.87
N ILE A 42 3.31 -10.28 5.66
CA ILE A 42 4.28 -11.08 4.93
C ILE A 42 5.67 -10.78 5.47
N GLN A 43 6.34 -11.78 6.04
CA GLN A 43 7.75 -11.69 6.42
C GLN A 43 8.56 -11.64 5.13
N TYR A 44 9.10 -10.47 4.82
CA TYR A 44 9.55 -10.12 3.48
C TYR A 44 10.99 -9.60 3.53
N GLN A 45 11.63 -9.53 2.37
CA GLN A 45 12.51 -8.39 2.08
C GLN A 45 11.69 -7.43 1.21
N VAL A 46 10.76 -6.67 1.81
CA VAL A 46 9.65 -5.99 1.11
C VAL A 46 10.21 -5.07 0.03
N LYS A 47 11.32 -4.39 0.37
CA LYS A 47 12.02 -3.40 -0.47
C LYS A 47 12.36 -3.91 -1.87
N LYS A 48 12.77 -5.19 -2.00
CA LYS A 48 13.25 -5.74 -3.29
C LYS A 48 12.17 -6.49 -4.07
N SER A 49 11.15 -6.96 -3.38
CA SER A 49 10.28 -8.03 -3.88
C SER A 49 8.92 -7.54 -4.33
N LEU A 50 8.35 -6.50 -3.70
CA LEU A 50 7.06 -5.98 -4.13
C LEU A 50 7.12 -5.38 -5.56
N PRO A 51 8.10 -4.52 -5.93
CA PRO A 51 8.18 -4.02 -7.31
C PRO A 51 8.34 -5.16 -8.34
N HIS A 52 9.08 -6.20 -7.97
CA HIS A 52 9.26 -7.41 -8.80
C HIS A 52 7.99 -8.24 -8.92
N LEU A 53 7.20 -8.35 -7.85
CA LEU A 53 5.90 -9.03 -7.87
C LEU A 53 4.91 -8.25 -8.75
N LEU A 54 4.83 -6.93 -8.58
CA LEU A 54 3.92 -6.06 -9.34
C LEU A 54 4.24 -6.05 -10.84
N SER A 55 5.52 -6.10 -11.23
CA SER A 55 5.91 -6.16 -12.65
C SER A 55 5.43 -7.43 -13.35
N GLY A 56 5.20 -8.52 -12.61
CA GLY A 56 4.63 -9.76 -13.11
C GLY A 56 3.09 -9.77 -13.19
N CYS A 57 2.40 -8.71 -12.75
CA CYS A 57 0.94 -8.64 -12.65
C CYS A 57 0.38 -7.53 -13.57
N PRO A 58 0.38 -7.72 -14.91
CA PRO A 58 0.11 -6.65 -15.88
C PRO A 58 -1.35 -6.15 -15.90
N VAL A 59 -2.27 -6.82 -15.21
CA VAL A 59 -3.71 -6.47 -15.16
C VAL A 59 -4.20 -6.22 -13.74
N LEU A 60 -3.29 -5.98 -12.79
CA LEU A 60 -3.62 -5.80 -11.38
C LEU A 60 -4.42 -4.51 -11.17
N GLU A 61 -5.63 -4.61 -10.63
CA GLU A 61 -6.54 -3.49 -10.39
C GLU A 61 -6.63 -3.13 -8.90
N GLU A 62 -6.43 -4.10 -8.01
CA GLU A 62 -6.53 -3.93 -6.56
C GLU A 62 -5.27 -4.46 -5.86
N LEU A 63 -4.72 -3.64 -4.98
CA LEU A 63 -3.59 -3.98 -4.14
C LEU A 63 -3.90 -3.64 -2.69
N ILE A 64 -3.80 -4.64 -1.81
CA ILE A 64 -3.88 -4.48 -0.37
C ILE A 64 -2.54 -4.91 0.22
N VAL A 65 -1.90 -4.04 0.98
CA VAL A 65 -0.66 -4.35 1.70
C VAL A 65 -0.84 -3.94 3.15
N GLY A 66 -0.71 -4.89 4.09
CA GLY A 66 -0.90 -4.61 5.50
C GLY A 66 0.06 -5.37 6.41
N GLY A 67 0.14 -4.94 7.67
CA GLY A 67 1.00 -5.54 8.69
C GLY A 67 2.50 -5.49 8.33
N ILE A 68 2.95 -4.38 7.75
CA ILE A 68 4.37 -4.17 7.43
C ILE A 68 5.16 -3.92 8.73
N ALA A 69 6.24 -4.68 8.96
CA ALA A 69 7.05 -4.59 10.18
C ALA A 69 8.26 -3.63 10.04
N ASP A 70 8.71 -3.14 11.20
CA ASP A 70 9.66 -2.04 11.44
C ASP A 70 10.97 -2.06 10.61
N ASP A 71 11.65 -3.21 10.50
CA ASP A 71 13.01 -3.26 9.91
C ASP A 71 13.02 -3.22 8.37
N ASP A 72 11.86 -3.37 7.74
CA ASP A 72 11.71 -3.59 6.30
C ASP A 72 11.45 -2.33 5.48
N LEU A 73 11.51 -1.13 6.07
CA LEU A 73 10.95 0.07 5.44
C LEU A 73 11.90 1.21 5.03
N ASN A 74 13.23 1.06 4.89
CA ASN A 74 14.10 2.15 4.36
C ASN A 74 13.67 2.83 3.03
N CYS A 75 12.69 2.34 2.25
CA CYS A 75 11.92 3.07 1.23
C CYS A 75 10.99 2.05 0.55
N PHE A 76 9.70 2.38 0.42
CA PHE A 76 8.69 1.53 -0.21
C PHE A 76 8.11 2.24 -1.44
N LYS A 77 8.11 1.60 -2.62
CA LYS A 77 7.64 2.21 -3.87
C LYS A 77 6.59 1.34 -4.55
N ILE A 78 5.41 1.90 -4.77
CA ILE A 78 4.37 1.30 -5.61
C ILE A 78 4.37 2.06 -6.94
N ALA A 79 4.56 1.34 -8.04
CA ALA A 79 4.45 1.87 -9.39
C ALA A 79 3.62 0.93 -10.25
N SER A 80 2.46 1.39 -10.73
CA SER A 80 1.60 0.62 -11.62
C SER A 80 0.67 1.54 -12.40
N THR A 81 0.43 1.24 -13.68
CA THR A 81 -0.54 1.97 -14.51
C THR A 81 -1.94 1.35 -14.47
N THR A 82 -2.12 0.21 -13.79
CA THR A 82 -3.39 -0.54 -13.79
C THR A 82 -4.11 -0.54 -12.45
N ILE A 83 -3.40 -0.29 -11.35
CA ILE A 83 -3.99 -0.26 -10.01
C ILE A 83 -5.00 0.89 -9.93
N LYS A 84 -6.24 0.55 -9.56
CA LYS A 84 -7.39 1.43 -9.36
C LYS A 84 -7.76 1.57 -7.89
N SER A 85 -7.48 0.56 -7.07
CA SER A 85 -7.73 0.53 -5.63
C SER A 85 -6.45 0.15 -4.89
N LEU A 86 -6.07 0.96 -3.89
CA LEU A 86 -4.91 0.73 -3.05
C LEU A 86 -5.29 0.89 -1.59
N SER A 87 -5.08 -0.16 -0.78
CA SER A 87 -5.18 -0.10 0.68
C SER A 87 -3.82 -0.40 1.30
N LEU A 88 -3.36 0.49 2.18
CA LEU A 88 -2.12 0.39 2.91
C LEU A 88 -2.39 0.39 4.41
N ASP A 89 -2.02 -0.67 5.10
CA ASP A 89 -1.94 -0.75 6.56
C ASP A 89 -0.46 -0.77 6.96
N ILE A 90 0.00 0.41 7.37
CA ILE A 90 1.38 0.73 7.70
C ILE A 90 1.49 0.73 9.22
N GLY A 91 2.08 -0.34 9.76
CA GLY A 91 2.21 -0.56 11.20
C GLY A 91 3.00 0.54 11.93
N SER A 92 2.89 0.56 13.27
CA SER A 92 3.59 1.50 14.14
C SER A 92 5.09 1.21 14.17
N GLY A 93 5.85 1.90 13.33
CA GLY A 93 7.29 1.71 13.21
C GLY A 93 8.01 2.88 12.54
N ASN A 94 9.33 2.80 12.40
CA ASN A 94 10.13 3.71 11.57
C ASN A 94 9.86 3.42 10.09
N VAL A 95 8.69 3.84 9.62
CA VAL A 95 8.28 3.78 8.23
C VAL A 95 9.24 4.65 7.43
N GLY A 96 10.08 4.09 6.56
CA GLY A 96 10.78 4.92 5.59
C GLY A 96 9.87 5.29 4.41
N ASN A 97 10.30 6.27 3.61
CA ASN A 97 9.46 6.92 2.60
C ASN A 97 8.68 5.96 1.69
N VAL A 98 7.34 6.08 1.72
CA VAL A 98 6.37 5.45 0.83
C VAL A 98 6.11 6.36 -0.37
N LYS A 99 6.42 5.88 -1.58
CA LYS A 99 6.16 6.60 -2.83
C LYS A 99 5.15 5.83 -3.69
N ILE A 100 4.02 6.47 -3.98
CA ILE A 100 2.95 5.87 -4.79
C ILE A 100 2.90 6.58 -6.14
N ASN A 101 3.15 5.84 -7.21
CA ASN A 101 2.99 6.25 -8.60
C ASN A 101 1.95 5.35 -9.29
N ALA A 102 0.67 5.70 -9.12
CA ALA A 102 -0.43 4.94 -9.68
C ALA A 102 -1.41 5.88 -10.41
N PRO A 103 -1.16 6.24 -11.69
CA PRO A 103 -2.00 7.22 -12.39
C PRO A 103 -3.44 6.75 -12.62
N ALA A 104 -3.72 5.45 -12.57
CA ALA A 104 -5.09 4.91 -12.68
C ALA A 104 -5.83 4.80 -11.33
N LEU A 105 -5.19 5.23 -10.24
CA LEU A 105 -5.74 5.10 -8.89
C LEU A 105 -7.02 5.94 -8.73
N ARG A 106 -8.08 5.31 -8.24
CA ARG A 106 -9.40 5.92 -8.01
C ARG A 106 -9.82 5.86 -6.54
N TYR A 107 -9.36 4.86 -5.82
CA TYR A 107 -9.59 4.69 -4.38
C TYR A 107 -8.25 4.51 -3.66
N LEU A 108 -8.08 5.24 -2.57
CA LEU A 108 -6.93 5.13 -1.67
C LEU A 108 -7.43 4.93 -0.24
N GLU A 109 -6.87 3.95 0.45
CA GLU A 109 -7.05 3.75 1.88
C GLU A 109 -5.70 3.67 2.55
N VAL A 110 -5.54 4.42 3.63
CA VAL A 110 -4.30 4.43 4.41
C VAL A 110 -4.61 4.38 5.89
N GLU A 111 -4.16 3.32 6.54
CA GLU A 111 -4.05 3.22 7.98
C GLU A 111 -2.57 3.34 8.35
N GLU A 112 -2.19 4.41 9.04
CA GLU A 112 -0.81 4.63 9.50
C GLU A 112 -0.79 4.98 10.98
N TYR A 113 0.00 4.24 11.75
CA TYR A 113 0.00 4.29 13.22
C TYR A 113 1.12 5.15 13.81
N SER A 114 1.88 5.91 12.99
CA SER A 114 2.95 6.81 13.44
C SER A 114 2.78 8.23 12.90
N SER A 115 3.21 8.51 11.67
CA SER A 115 3.18 9.84 11.02
C SER A 115 3.13 9.68 9.49
N TYR A 116 2.42 10.57 8.77
CA TYR A 116 2.32 10.50 7.30
C TYR A 116 3.48 11.18 6.57
N GLU A 117 4.51 11.63 7.30
CA GLU A 117 5.68 12.33 6.76
C GLU A 117 6.40 11.55 5.65
N HIS A 118 6.24 10.24 5.70
CA HIS A 118 6.88 9.32 4.79
C HIS A 118 6.03 9.00 3.55
N ILE A 119 4.74 9.33 3.53
CA ILE A 119 3.89 9.07 2.36
C ILE A 119 3.96 10.24 1.37
N ARG A 120 4.30 9.88 0.13
CA ARG A 120 4.35 10.80 -1.01
C ARG A 120 3.53 10.22 -2.16
N LEU A 121 2.40 10.86 -2.43
CA LEU A 121 1.61 10.64 -3.64
C LEU A 121 2.23 11.44 -4.79
N LEU A 122 2.62 10.75 -5.87
CA LEU A 122 2.85 11.41 -7.15
C LEU A 122 1.48 11.84 -7.73
N PRO A 123 1.41 12.76 -8.70
CA PRO A 123 0.14 13.36 -9.13
C PRO A 123 -0.96 12.32 -9.38
N VAL A 124 -1.99 12.34 -8.52
CA VAL A 124 -3.12 11.40 -8.53
C VAL A 124 -4.37 12.06 -9.08
N SER A 125 -4.30 12.59 -10.30
CA SER A 125 -5.41 13.36 -10.90
C SER A 125 -6.72 12.57 -11.11
N ASN A 126 -6.68 11.24 -10.99
CA ASN A 126 -7.84 10.36 -11.14
C ASN A 126 -8.41 9.85 -9.80
N LEU A 127 -7.83 10.25 -8.66
CA LEU A 127 -8.28 9.81 -7.35
C LEU A 127 -9.66 10.40 -7.04
N ILE A 128 -10.63 9.55 -6.74
CA ILE A 128 -12.02 9.93 -6.48
C ILE A 128 -12.33 9.86 -5.00
N GLU A 129 -11.76 8.87 -4.32
CA GLU A 129 -12.12 8.55 -2.95
C GLU A 129 -10.86 8.26 -2.13
N ALA A 130 -10.81 8.78 -0.92
CA ALA A 130 -9.76 8.52 0.04
C ALA A 130 -10.34 8.24 1.43
N ASP A 131 -9.86 7.20 2.10
CA ASP A 131 -10.15 6.89 3.51
C ASP A 131 -8.83 6.86 4.29
N ILE A 132 -8.65 7.82 5.20
CA ILE A 132 -7.39 8.05 5.90
C ILE A 132 -7.63 7.90 7.40
N TRP A 133 -6.94 6.97 8.05
CA TRP A 133 -7.01 6.75 9.50
C TRP A 133 -5.85 7.43 10.22
N LEU A 134 -6.12 8.58 10.83
CA LEU A 134 -5.16 9.41 11.55
C LEU A 134 -4.89 8.84 12.95
N ASN A 135 -3.63 8.56 13.28
CA ASN A 135 -3.26 8.14 14.63
C ASN A 135 -3.52 9.22 15.69
N ASN A 136 -3.30 10.49 15.33
CA ASN A 136 -3.59 11.65 16.16
C ASN A 136 -4.28 12.74 15.31
N PHE A 137 -5.24 13.46 15.90
CA PHE A 137 -5.87 14.62 15.26
C PHE A 137 -5.02 15.90 15.37
N VAL A 138 -3.93 15.88 16.14
CA VAL A 138 -2.89 16.93 16.09
C VAL A 138 -2.02 16.67 14.86
N LEU A 139 -2.37 17.33 13.75
CA LEU A 139 -1.67 17.19 12.48
C LEU A 139 -0.35 17.98 12.48
N GLU A 140 0.72 17.32 12.03
CA GLU A 140 1.99 17.97 11.72
C GLU A 140 1.97 18.56 10.30
N VAL A 141 3.00 19.36 9.96
CA VAL A 141 3.10 20.03 8.64
C VAL A 141 3.07 19.02 7.50
N ASP A 142 3.71 17.86 7.67
CA ASP A 142 3.73 16.84 6.64
C ASP A 142 2.40 16.11 6.47
N ASP A 143 1.64 15.89 7.55
CA ASP A 143 0.28 15.36 7.46
C ASP A 143 -0.60 16.32 6.66
N LEU A 144 -0.46 17.63 6.89
CA LEU A 144 -1.15 18.65 6.10
C LEU A 144 -0.75 18.62 4.63
N ASN A 145 0.54 18.44 4.31
CA ASN A 145 1.00 18.32 2.92
C ASN A 145 0.39 17.12 2.22
N PHE A 146 0.34 15.97 2.90
CA PHE A 146 -0.31 14.77 2.38
C PHE A 146 -1.81 15.00 2.19
N LEU A 147 -2.53 15.51 3.19
CA LEU A 147 -3.97 15.80 3.08
C LEU A 147 -4.29 16.84 2.01
N ASN A 148 -3.44 17.85 1.82
CA ASN A 148 -3.57 18.83 0.74
C ASN A 148 -3.47 18.17 -0.64
N SER A 149 -2.68 17.10 -0.79
CA SER A 149 -2.62 16.33 -2.04
C SER A 149 -3.92 15.59 -2.35
N LEU A 150 -4.79 15.39 -1.35
CA LEU A 150 -6.11 14.76 -1.46
C LEU A 150 -7.23 15.79 -1.68
N SER A 151 -6.94 17.08 -1.79
CA SER A 151 -7.96 18.16 -1.85
C SER A 151 -8.94 18.06 -3.03
N ASN A 152 -8.63 17.29 -4.08
CA ASN A 152 -9.47 17.16 -5.28
C ASN A 152 -10.34 15.89 -5.31
N VAL A 153 -10.35 15.07 -4.25
CA VAL A 153 -11.18 13.86 -4.21
C VAL A 153 -12.66 14.22 -3.99
N ASN A 154 -13.57 13.41 -4.55
CA ASN A 154 -15.01 13.58 -4.36
C ASN A 154 -15.47 13.15 -2.97
N ARG A 155 -14.80 12.13 -2.39
CA ARG A 155 -15.07 11.66 -1.03
C ARG A 155 -13.76 11.54 -0.26
N LEU A 156 -13.65 12.31 0.81
CA LEU A 156 -12.60 12.15 1.81
C LEU A 156 -13.23 11.71 3.12
N LYS A 157 -12.83 10.55 3.63
CA LYS A 157 -13.14 10.10 4.97
C LYS A 157 -11.88 10.21 5.81
N LEU A 158 -11.99 10.91 6.93
CA LEU A 158 -10.95 11.01 7.95
C LEU A 158 -11.47 10.30 9.18
N SER A 159 -10.74 9.29 9.63
CA SER A 159 -11.00 8.54 10.85
C SER A 159 -9.79 8.72 11.78
N GLY A 160 -9.91 8.41 13.07
CA GLY A 160 -8.73 8.47 13.93
C GLY A 160 -9.02 8.17 15.38
N ARG A 161 -7.94 8.11 16.18
CA ARG A 161 -8.05 7.90 17.62
C ARG A 161 -8.43 9.21 18.31
N VAL A 162 -9.53 9.19 19.05
CA VAL A 162 -9.93 10.32 19.91
C VAL A 162 -9.22 10.16 21.24
N GLU A 163 -8.24 11.02 21.55
CA GLU A 163 -7.74 11.12 22.92
C GLU A 163 -8.83 11.77 23.79
N GLN A 164 -9.33 11.04 24.79
CA GLN A 164 -10.12 11.66 25.85
C GLN A 164 -9.22 12.64 26.58
N VAL A 165 -9.45 13.94 26.39
CA VAL A 165 -8.96 14.96 27.32
C VAL A 165 -9.72 14.76 28.62
N CYS A 166 -9.12 14.09 29.60
CA CYS A 166 -9.58 14.16 30.98
C CYS A 166 -9.43 15.62 31.42
N ILE A 167 -10.56 16.30 31.64
CA ILE A 167 -10.64 17.63 32.27
C ILE A 167 -10.40 17.47 33.77
#